data_AF-D8RF42-F1
#
_entry.id   AF-D8RF42-F1
#
_cell.length_a   1.000
_cell.length_b   1.000
_cell.length_c   1.000
_cell.angle_alpha   90.00
_cell.angle_beta   90.00
_cell.angle_gamma   90.00
#
_symmetry.space_group_name_H-M   'P 1'
#
loop_
_entity.id
_entity.type
_entity.pdbx_description
1 polymer ?
#
loop_
_entity_poly.entity_id
_entity_poly.type
_entity_poly.pdbx_seq_one_letter_code
_entity_poly.pdbx_strand_id
1 'polypeptide(L)'
;SSDSGITLWGIPLLDGSGAADVVMLKFLRAREFKVDVAVGMLKNTVSWRKRFGCDGGFLGEEIEAGIKSTGFYYGCDKGGHPVCYNIVDSGMYQELLDGQDGFEKLLRWRVKLMEDGIKLLDFDPRGVSSMVQVIDLKNFSMKKKARAALLDTIQLFSDNYPELVSKLMLVNVPWYYNALYVMISPFLTQRSKDKISVATKRKTPEALFAAISPENVPVQYGGLGKANDELFRNAKATITESCVKAGSMLIIEIQINEGDEVSWELSVLGWDVSYGAEFTPSTEGGYTVIVEKPRKISAQEFQGEGELVGNDGICNTFKTKSPGSLLLTIDNSAAKKKKLVHYRYIVR
;
A
#
# COMPACT_ATOMS: atom_id res chain seq x y z
N SER A 1 43.74 -8.38 10.27
CA SER A 1 42.54 -8.13 9.45
C SER A 1 41.56 -7.39 10.31
N SER A 2 40.97 -6.30 9.80
CA SER A 2 40.04 -5.42 10.51
C SER A 2 38.94 -6.21 11.21
N ASP A 3 38.77 -5.97 12.50
CA ASP A 3 37.69 -6.48 13.32
C ASP A 3 36.36 -6.01 12.71
N SER A 4 35.73 -6.85 11.88
CA SER A 4 34.45 -6.54 11.28
C SER A 4 33.40 -6.63 12.39
N GLY A 5 33.21 -5.51 13.09
CA GLY A 5 32.28 -5.41 14.21
C GLY A 5 30.87 -5.90 13.87
N ILE A 6 30.08 -6.19 14.91
CA ILE A 6 28.70 -6.68 14.74
C ILE A 6 27.89 -5.65 13.95
N THR A 7 27.37 -6.04 12.80
CA THR A 7 26.49 -5.22 11.97
C THR A 7 25.05 -5.73 12.00
N LEU A 8 24.07 -4.83 11.90
CA LEU A 8 22.68 -5.18 11.64
C LEU A 8 22.09 -4.21 10.60
N TRP A 9 21.45 -4.75 9.56
CA TRP A 9 20.88 -3.96 8.46
C TRP A 9 21.90 -3.00 7.79
N GLY A 10 23.16 -3.45 7.69
CA GLY A 10 24.26 -2.65 7.13
C GLY A 10 24.88 -1.64 8.10
N ILE A 11 24.40 -1.55 9.34
CA ILE A 11 24.86 -0.56 10.32
C ILE A 11 25.80 -1.22 11.32
N PRO A 12 27.06 -0.75 11.47
CA PRO A 12 27.95 -1.19 12.54
C PRO A 12 27.38 -0.79 13.90
N LEU A 13 27.14 -1.75 14.79
CA LEU A 13 26.46 -1.46 16.06
C LEU A 13 27.39 -0.86 17.12
N LEU A 14 28.71 -0.98 16.98
CA LEU A 14 29.67 -0.57 18.01
C LEU A 14 30.49 0.67 17.63
N ASP A 15 30.14 1.36 16.54
CA ASP A 15 30.90 2.51 16.05
C ASP A 15 30.52 3.84 16.75
N GLY A 16 29.50 3.83 17.61
CA GLY A 16 29.00 5.01 18.31
C GLY A 16 28.27 6.02 17.43
N SER A 17 27.86 5.62 16.22
CA SER A 17 27.11 6.47 15.31
C SER A 17 25.65 6.65 15.75
N GLY A 18 25.03 7.77 15.34
CA GLY A 18 23.60 7.97 15.53
C GLY A 18 22.74 6.89 14.87
N ALA A 19 23.22 6.29 13.78
CA ALA A 19 22.55 5.16 13.14
C ALA A 19 22.56 3.90 14.01
N ALA A 20 23.70 3.62 14.67
CA ALA A 20 23.78 2.54 15.66
C ALA A 20 22.79 2.77 16.82
N ASP A 21 22.70 4.00 17.33
CA ASP A 21 21.75 4.38 18.38
C ASP A 21 20.30 4.13 17.95
N VAL A 22 19.92 4.51 16.73
CA VAL A 22 18.56 4.28 16.19
C VAL A 22 18.25 2.77 16.17
N VAL A 23 19.19 1.93 15.73
CA VAL A 23 19.01 0.47 15.73
C VAL A 23 18.88 -0.06 17.16
N MET A 24 19.78 0.30 18.07
CA MET A 24 19.71 -0.17 19.46
C MET A 24 18.43 0.25 20.17
N LEU A 25 17.96 1.48 19.93
CA LEU A 25 16.72 2.00 20.49
C LEU A 25 15.50 1.18 20.07
N LYS A 26 15.51 0.55 18.89
CA LYS A 26 14.43 -0.36 18.47
C LYS A 26 14.33 -1.58 19.39
N PHE A 27 15.46 -2.21 19.71
CA PHE A 27 15.51 -3.34 20.63
C PHE A 27 15.13 -2.94 22.06
N LEU A 28 15.64 -1.80 22.54
CA LEU A 28 15.29 -1.27 23.85
C LEU A 28 13.79 -1.00 23.95
N ARG A 29 13.21 -0.29 22.98
CA ARG A 29 11.76 0.00 22.96
C ARG A 29 10.91 -1.27 22.90
N ALA A 30 11.33 -2.27 22.12
CA ALA A 30 10.63 -3.56 22.00
C ALA A 30 10.64 -4.39 23.30
N ARG A 31 11.54 -4.07 24.24
CA ARG A 31 11.67 -4.73 25.55
C ARG A 31 11.52 -3.75 26.71
N GLU A 32 10.81 -2.64 26.50
CA GLU A 32 10.47 -1.66 27.54
C GLU A 32 11.70 -1.12 28.30
N PHE A 33 12.81 -0.92 27.57
CA PHE A 33 14.11 -0.47 28.09
C PHE A 33 14.74 -1.39 29.15
N LYS A 34 14.31 -2.66 29.25
CA LYS A 34 14.99 -3.69 30.04
C LYS A 34 16.24 -4.16 29.30
N VAL A 35 17.38 -3.56 29.65
CA VAL A 35 18.66 -3.69 28.93
C VAL A 35 19.04 -5.16 28.69
N ASP A 36 19.07 -6.00 29.72
CA ASP A 36 19.50 -7.40 29.59
C ASP A 36 18.61 -8.20 28.60
N VAL A 37 17.30 -7.94 28.63
CA VAL A 37 16.32 -8.59 27.75
C VAL A 37 16.47 -8.08 26.31
N ALA A 38 16.72 -6.77 26.13
CA ALA A 38 16.96 -6.16 24.82
C ALA A 38 18.25 -6.69 24.19
N VAL A 39 19.34 -6.81 24.97
CA VAL A 39 20.61 -7.40 24.53
C VAL A 39 20.42 -8.87 24.16
N GLY A 40 19.67 -9.63 24.95
CA GLY A 40 19.30 -11.01 24.63
C GLY A 40 18.56 -11.12 23.29
N MET A 41 17.56 -10.27 23.06
CA MET A 41 16.84 -10.19 21.78
C MET A 41 17.79 -9.88 20.63
N LEU A 42 18.64 -8.86 20.76
CA LEU A 42 19.59 -8.47 19.72
C LEU A 42 20.53 -9.63 19.35
N LYS A 43 21.10 -10.32 20.34
CA LYS A 43 21.96 -11.49 20.11
C LYS A 43 21.22 -12.63 19.40
N ASN A 44 19.98 -12.87 19.79
CA ASN A 44 19.12 -13.87 19.15
C ASN A 44 18.82 -13.50 17.69
N THR A 45 18.50 -12.23 17.42
CA THR A 45 18.26 -11.73 16.07
C THR A 45 19.49 -11.89 15.19
N VAL A 46 20.68 -11.48 15.66
CA VAL A 46 21.94 -11.64 14.89
C VAL A 46 22.22 -13.12 14.59
N SER A 47 22.02 -13.99 15.58
CA SER A 47 22.22 -15.44 15.40
C SER A 47 21.19 -16.05 14.45
N TRP A 48 19.92 -15.62 14.54
CA TRP A 48 18.86 -16.05 13.64
C TRP A 48 19.14 -15.61 12.21
N ARG A 49 19.52 -14.35 11.97
CA ARG A 49 19.86 -13.83 10.64
C ARG A 49 20.94 -14.66 9.96
N LYS A 50 22.00 -15.01 10.69
CA LYS A 50 23.08 -15.86 10.19
C LYS A 50 22.59 -17.25 9.78
N ARG A 51 21.74 -17.88 10.60
CA ARG A 51 21.16 -19.21 10.31
C ARG A 51 20.14 -19.19 9.17
N PHE A 52 19.32 -18.14 9.11
CA PHE A 52 18.33 -17.93 8.06
C PHE A 52 18.97 -17.53 6.73
N GLY A 53 20.19 -16.96 6.80
CA GLY A 53 21.00 -16.54 5.66
C GLY A 53 20.73 -15.10 5.20
N CYS A 54 20.14 -14.24 6.05
CA CYS A 54 19.61 -12.92 5.63
C CYS A 54 20.65 -12.04 4.95
N ASP A 55 21.90 -12.17 5.38
CA ASP A 55 23.03 -11.38 4.89
C ASP A 55 23.78 -12.08 3.72
N GLY A 56 23.24 -13.21 3.22
CA GLY A 56 23.77 -14.01 2.12
C GLY A 56 22.92 -13.94 0.84
N GLY A 57 23.29 -14.75 -0.16
CA GLY A 57 22.73 -14.70 -1.52
C GLY A 57 21.27 -15.14 -1.71
N PHE A 58 20.59 -15.68 -0.67
CA PHE A 58 19.19 -16.14 -0.84
C PHE A 58 18.23 -14.99 -1.18
N LEU A 59 18.57 -13.74 -0.84
CA LEU A 59 17.80 -12.57 -1.27
C LEU A 59 17.78 -12.40 -2.80
N GLY A 60 18.64 -13.11 -3.53
CA GLY A 60 18.69 -13.18 -4.99
C GLY A 60 18.15 -14.48 -5.60
N GLU A 61 17.63 -15.42 -4.81
CA GLU A 61 16.97 -16.63 -5.35
C GLU A 61 15.69 -16.29 -6.11
N GLU A 62 15.43 -17.03 -7.19
CA GLU A 62 14.25 -16.82 -8.02
C GLU A 62 12.98 -17.29 -7.27
N ILE A 63 12.28 -16.34 -6.66
CA ILE A 63 11.00 -16.62 -6.01
C ILE A 63 9.92 -16.76 -7.09
N GLU A 64 9.13 -17.83 -6.98
CA GLU A 64 8.01 -18.13 -7.86
C GLU A 64 7.08 -16.91 -7.99
N ALA A 65 6.70 -16.57 -9.23
CA ALA A 65 5.90 -15.37 -9.53
C ALA A 65 4.59 -15.30 -8.71
N GLY A 66 3.94 -16.45 -8.48
CA GLY A 66 2.74 -16.54 -7.66
C GLY A 66 2.94 -16.09 -6.21
N ILE A 67 4.11 -16.32 -5.62
CA ILE A 67 4.43 -15.87 -4.26
C ILE A 67 4.81 -14.39 -4.25
N LYS A 68 5.49 -13.90 -5.30
CA LYS A 68 5.89 -12.48 -5.42
C LYS A 68 4.69 -11.53 -5.43
N SER A 69 3.57 -11.95 -6.02
CA SER A 69 2.36 -11.12 -6.08
C SER A 69 1.73 -10.87 -4.70
N THR A 70 2.16 -11.59 -3.66
CA THR A 70 1.57 -11.56 -2.30
C THR A 70 2.07 -10.43 -1.43
N GLY A 71 3.01 -9.63 -1.91
CA GLY A 71 3.35 -8.38 -1.26
C GLY A 71 4.28 -7.50 -2.09
N PHE A 72 4.19 -6.19 -1.88
CA PHE A 72 4.95 -5.22 -2.64
C PHE A 72 5.03 -3.88 -1.89
N TYR A 73 6.05 -3.09 -2.21
CA TYR A 73 6.10 -1.69 -1.77
C TYR A 73 5.47 -0.78 -2.80
N TYR A 74 4.68 0.18 -2.35
CA TYR A 74 4.16 1.24 -3.20
C TYR A 74 3.86 2.49 -2.39
N GLY A 75 4.42 3.63 -2.81
CA GLY A 75 4.17 4.92 -2.20
C GLY A 75 4.69 5.06 -0.76
N CYS A 76 4.38 6.20 -0.17
CA CYS A 76 4.67 6.52 1.22
C CYS A 76 3.45 7.13 1.93
N ASP A 77 3.40 6.98 3.25
CA ASP A 77 2.40 7.67 4.07
C ASP A 77 2.70 9.18 4.16
N LYS A 78 1.79 9.94 4.80
CA LYS A 78 1.95 11.39 4.96
C LYS A 78 3.17 11.80 5.81
N GLY A 79 3.77 10.85 6.54
CA GLY A 79 5.02 11.04 7.30
C GLY A 79 6.27 10.59 6.54
N GLY A 80 6.15 10.17 5.27
CA GLY A 80 7.26 9.69 4.46
C GLY A 80 7.62 8.22 4.69
N HIS A 81 6.87 7.47 5.51
CA HIS A 81 7.12 6.05 5.73
C HIS A 81 6.78 5.24 4.47
N PRO A 82 7.69 4.39 3.95
CA PRO A 82 7.35 3.51 2.84
C PRO A 82 6.20 2.56 3.22
N VAL A 83 5.30 2.29 2.28
CA VAL A 83 4.13 1.43 2.51
C VAL A 83 4.34 0.07 1.86
N CYS A 84 4.28 -0.99 2.68
CA CYS A 84 4.29 -2.37 2.24
C CYS A 84 2.87 -2.93 2.25
N TYR A 85 2.40 -3.39 1.09
CA TYR A 85 1.15 -4.13 0.97
C TYR A 85 1.44 -5.63 1.07
N ASN A 86 0.72 -6.34 1.94
CA ASN A 86 0.81 -7.78 2.12
C ASN A 86 -0.56 -8.39 1.88
N ILE A 87 -0.69 -9.13 0.78
CA ILE A 87 -1.91 -9.84 0.41
C ILE A 87 -1.88 -11.21 1.07
N VAL A 88 -2.87 -11.49 1.91
CA VAL A 88 -3.01 -12.77 2.60
C VAL A 88 -4.14 -13.55 1.95
N ASP A 89 -3.78 -14.46 1.05
CA ASP A 89 -4.71 -15.32 0.35
C ASP A 89 -4.60 -16.76 0.87
N SER A 90 -5.68 -17.26 1.49
CA SER A 90 -5.69 -18.61 2.04
C SER A 90 -5.80 -19.73 1.00
N GLY A 91 -6.32 -19.46 -0.19
CA GLY A 91 -6.35 -20.43 -1.28
C GLY A 91 -4.94 -20.71 -1.77
N MET A 92 -4.24 -19.65 -2.16
CA MET A 92 -2.85 -19.74 -2.59
C MET A 92 -1.92 -20.20 -1.47
N TYR A 93 -2.11 -19.77 -0.22
CA TYR A 93 -1.35 -20.34 0.91
C TYR A 93 -1.60 -21.84 1.04
N GLN A 94 -2.82 -22.31 0.84
CA GLN A 94 -3.08 -23.74 0.97
C GLN A 94 -2.37 -24.55 -0.11
N GLU A 95 -2.43 -24.11 -1.37
CA GLU A 95 -1.69 -24.73 -2.48
C GLU A 95 -0.18 -24.74 -2.21
N LEU A 96 0.37 -23.62 -1.78
CA LEU A 96 1.78 -23.51 -1.43
C LEU A 96 2.15 -24.44 -0.26
N LEU A 97 1.35 -24.44 0.82
CA LEU A 97 1.57 -25.25 2.02
C LEU A 97 1.28 -26.75 1.85
N ASP A 98 0.72 -27.14 0.70
CA ASP A 98 0.56 -28.54 0.30
C ASP A 98 1.79 -29.05 -0.49
N GLY A 99 2.59 -28.14 -1.07
CA GLY A 99 3.85 -28.45 -1.72
C GLY A 99 5.02 -28.68 -0.75
N GLN A 100 6.08 -29.34 -1.24
CA GLN A 100 7.35 -29.46 -0.50
C GLN A 100 7.93 -28.08 -0.21
N ASP A 101 8.34 -27.87 1.03
CA ASP A 101 8.99 -26.65 1.56
C ASP A 101 8.19 -25.36 1.34
N GLY A 102 6.90 -25.43 1.00
CA GLY A 102 6.12 -24.24 0.64
C GLY A 102 6.00 -23.21 1.76
N PHE A 103 5.95 -23.66 3.02
CA PHE A 103 5.99 -22.73 4.15
C PHE A 103 7.33 -22.00 4.26
N GLU A 104 8.44 -22.70 4.05
CA GLU A 104 9.77 -22.09 4.05
C GLU A 104 9.91 -21.08 2.91
N LYS A 105 9.43 -21.41 1.71
CA LYS A 105 9.38 -20.48 0.57
C LYS A 105 8.57 -19.22 0.90
N LEU A 106 7.40 -19.37 1.53
CA LEU A 106 6.58 -18.25 1.99
C LEU A 106 7.33 -17.36 2.99
N LEU A 107 7.96 -17.97 4.01
CA LEU A 107 8.72 -17.24 5.02
C LEU A 107 9.93 -16.52 4.41
N ARG A 108 10.69 -17.18 3.53
CA ARG A 108 11.82 -16.57 2.81
C ARG A 108 11.36 -15.37 2.00
N TRP A 109 10.24 -15.47 1.31
CA TRP A 109 9.64 -14.34 0.60
C TRP A 109 9.27 -13.18 1.54
N ARG A 110 8.55 -13.46 2.63
CA ARG A 110 8.15 -12.42 3.59
C ARG A 110 9.35 -11.74 4.23
N VAL A 111 10.39 -12.50 4.58
CA VAL A 111 11.66 -11.98 5.08
C VAL A 111 12.34 -11.11 4.03
N LYS A 112 12.44 -11.58 2.78
CA LYS A 112 13.00 -10.79 1.69
C LYS A 112 12.26 -9.46 1.51
N LEU A 113 10.93 -9.48 1.52
CA LEU A 113 10.11 -8.28 1.43
C LEU A 113 10.38 -7.32 2.59
N MET A 114 10.57 -7.82 3.81
CA MET A 114 10.96 -6.97 4.96
C MET A 114 12.36 -6.38 4.76
N GLU A 115 13.36 -7.18 4.37
CA GLU A 115 14.73 -6.71 4.11
C GLU A 115 14.81 -5.69 2.97
N ASP A 116 14.03 -5.89 1.90
CA ASP A 116 13.95 -4.94 0.79
C ASP A 116 13.30 -3.62 1.24
N GLY A 117 12.35 -3.67 2.18
CA GLY A 117 11.82 -2.47 2.84
C GLY A 117 12.81 -1.74 3.74
N ILE A 118 13.65 -2.49 4.46
CA ILE A 118 14.69 -1.91 5.33
C ILE A 118 15.68 -1.07 4.53
N LYS A 119 15.96 -1.45 3.27
CA LYS A 119 16.80 -0.66 2.35
C LYS A 119 16.18 0.68 1.95
N LEU A 120 14.86 0.85 2.12
CA LEU A 120 14.16 2.11 1.88
C LEU A 120 14.17 3.03 3.11
N LEU A 121 14.69 2.55 4.25
CA LEU A 121 14.71 3.29 5.50
C LEU A 121 15.98 4.12 5.64
N ASP A 122 15.84 5.25 6.33
CA ASP A 122 16.95 6.09 6.75
C ASP A 122 17.11 5.97 8.27
N PHE A 123 18.26 5.45 8.68
CA PHE A 123 18.62 5.27 10.09
C PHE A 123 19.37 6.48 10.66
N ASP A 124 19.50 7.60 9.95
CA ASP A 124 19.83 8.88 10.59
C ASP A 124 18.85 9.14 11.76
N PRO A 125 19.30 9.75 12.88
CA PRO A 125 18.41 10.06 14.01
C PRO A 125 17.16 10.87 13.64
N ARG A 126 17.17 11.62 12.54
CA ARG A 126 16.02 12.38 12.02
C ARG A 126 15.36 11.72 10.81
N GLY A 127 15.90 10.58 10.36
CA GLY A 127 15.45 9.82 9.22
C GLY A 127 14.21 8.98 9.50
N VAL A 128 13.59 8.51 8.42
CA VAL A 128 12.45 7.59 8.45
C VAL A 128 12.97 6.17 8.64
N SER A 129 13.03 5.72 9.89
CA SER A 129 13.54 4.39 10.26
C SER A 129 12.46 3.32 10.43
N SER A 130 11.25 3.54 9.91
CA SER A 130 10.13 2.57 10.00
C SER A 130 9.20 2.67 8.80
N MET A 131 8.31 1.69 8.65
CA MET A 131 7.43 1.53 7.50
C MET A 131 5.97 1.29 7.91
N VAL A 132 5.05 1.58 7.01
CA VAL A 132 3.63 1.20 7.15
C VAL A 132 3.43 -0.18 6.56
N GLN A 133 2.69 -1.03 7.27
CA GLN A 133 2.33 -2.36 6.82
C GLN A 133 0.81 -2.40 6.58
N VAL A 134 0.38 -2.57 5.33
CA VAL A 134 -1.01 -2.82 4.95
C VAL A 134 -1.18 -4.32 4.78
N ILE A 135 -2.04 -4.96 5.58
CA ILE A 135 -2.34 -6.39 5.48
C ILE A 135 -3.75 -6.54 4.93
N ASP A 136 -3.85 -7.05 3.72
CA ASP A 136 -5.12 -7.32 3.06
C ASP A 136 -5.61 -8.73 3.38
N LEU A 137 -6.75 -8.80 4.08
CA LEU A 137 -7.37 -10.04 4.53
C LEU A 137 -8.60 -10.43 3.68
N LYS A 138 -8.79 -9.84 2.50
CA LYS A 138 -9.95 -10.09 1.61
C LYS A 138 -10.21 -11.59 1.38
N ASN A 139 -9.14 -12.36 1.13
CA ASN A 139 -9.20 -13.79 0.82
C ASN A 139 -8.64 -14.66 1.96
N PHE A 140 -8.53 -14.11 3.17
CA PHE A 140 -8.13 -14.90 4.33
C PHE A 140 -9.25 -15.85 4.76
N SER A 141 -8.88 -17.00 5.31
CA SER A 141 -9.77 -18.00 5.89
C SER A 141 -9.13 -18.59 7.14
N MET A 142 -9.97 -19.04 8.09
CA MET A 142 -9.53 -19.62 9.36
C MET A 142 -9.07 -21.09 9.24
N LYS A 143 -8.74 -21.57 8.03
CA LYS A 143 -8.24 -22.92 7.80
C LYS A 143 -6.96 -23.16 8.61
N LYS A 144 -6.82 -24.36 9.18
CA LYS A 144 -5.75 -24.71 10.13
C LYS A 144 -4.34 -24.34 9.62
N LYS A 145 -4.02 -24.72 8.37
CA LYS A 145 -2.71 -24.44 7.75
C LYS A 145 -2.46 -22.94 7.57
N ALA A 146 -3.41 -22.21 6.98
CA ALA A 146 -3.32 -20.76 6.78
C ALA A 146 -3.17 -20.01 8.12
N ARG A 147 -3.92 -20.43 9.15
CA ARG A 147 -3.81 -19.89 10.50
C ARG A 147 -2.43 -20.16 11.11
N ALA A 148 -1.91 -21.38 11.02
CA ALA A 148 -0.59 -21.72 11.54
C ALA A 148 0.50 -20.89 10.86
N ALA A 149 0.49 -20.84 9.52
CA ALA A 149 1.45 -20.05 8.76
C ALA A 149 1.42 -18.56 9.13
N LEU A 150 0.23 -17.99 9.36
CA LEU A 150 0.09 -16.61 9.82
C LEU A 150 0.70 -16.39 11.22
N LEU A 151 0.41 -17.28 12.17
CA LEU A 151 0.94 -17.17 13.54
C LEU A 151 2.46 -17.31 13.57
N ASP A 152 3.00 -18.28 12.84
CA ASP A 152 4.44 -18.49 12.74
C ASP A 152 5.15 -17.30 12.08
N THR A 153 4.52 -16.70 11.05
CA THR A 153 5.02 -15.47 10.42
C THR A 153 5.03 -14.29 11.41
N ILE A 154 3.95 -14.11 12.18
CA ILE A 154 3.86 -13.05 13.21
C ILE A 154 4.94 -13.25 14.29
N GLN A 155 5.13 -14.47 14.77
CA GLN A 155 6.15 -14.80 15.77
C GLN A 155 7.55 -14.45 15.24
N LEU A 156 7.87 -14.89 14.01
CA LEU A 156 9.16 -14.61 13.39
C LEU A 156 9.46 -13.11 13.31
N PHE A 157 8.48 -12.30 12.89
CA PHE A 157 8.66 -10.85 12.81
C PHE A 157 8.74 -10.18 14.19
N SER A 158 7.95 -10.64 15.16
CA SER A 158 7.99 -10.11 16.54
C SER A 158 9.34 -10.37 17.22
N ASP A 159 9.98 -11.49 16.92
CA ASP A 159 11.27 -11.88 17.50
C ASP A 159 12.48 -11.20 16.84
N ASN A 160 12.40 -10.89 15.54
CA ASN A 160 13.59 -10.53 14.75
C ASN A 160 13.55 -9.13 14.11
N TYR A 161 12.40 -8.47 14.07
CA TYR A 161 12.22 -7.18 13.40
C TYR A 161 11.57 -6.13 14.32
N PRO A 162 12.17 -5.84 15.49
CA PRO A 162 11.59 -4.94 16.48
C PRO A 162 11.45 -3.51 15.94
N GLU A 163 10.32 -2.87 16.24
CA GLU A 163 10.11 -1.43 16.03
C GLU A 163 10.45 -0.91 14.62
N LEU A 164 10.21 -1.75 13.60
CA LEU A 164 10.26 -1.35 12.19
C LEU A 164 8.90 -0.92 11.62
N VAL A 165 7.80 -1.18 12.33
CA VAL A 165 6.45 -0.80 11.88
C VAL A 165 6.01 0.47 12.59
N SER A 166 5.68 1.52 11.83
CA SER A 166 5.08 2.77 12.31
C SER A 166 3.57 2.63 12.46
N LYS A 167 2.91 1.98 11.50
CA LYS A 167 1.47 1.71 11.48
C LYS A 167 1.16 0.36 10.83
N LEU A 168 0.24 -0.39 11.42
CA LEU A 168 -0.25 -1.67 10.89
C LEU A 168 -1.73 -1.53 10.50
N MET A 169 -2.01 -1.55 9.21
CA MET A 169 -3.34 -1.33 8.65
C MET A 169 -3.92 -2.66 8.16
N LEU A 170 -4.84 -3.23 8.93
CA LEU A 170 -5.54 -4.46 8.54
C LEU A 170 -6.78 -4.05 7.72
N VAL A 171 -6.78 -4.36 6.43
CA VAL A 171 -7.81 -3.95 5.48
C VAL A 171 -8.58 -5.14 4.95
N ASN A 172 -9.77 -4.86 4.42
CA ASN A 172 -10.70 -5.87 3.92
C ASN A 172 -10.97 -6.98 4.95
N VAL A 173 -10.98 -6.65 6.24
CA VAL A 173 -11.07 -7.68 7.27
C VAL A 173 -12.40 -8.43 7.20
N PRO A 174 -12.38 -9.76 7.38
CA PRO A 174 -13.59 -10.56 7.37
C PRO A 174 -14.45 -10.31 8.63
N TRP A 175 -15.72 -10.69 8.57
CA TRP A 175 -16.66 -10.51 9.69
C TRP A 175 -16.20 -11.20 10.98
N TYR A 176 -15.38 -12.25 10.87
CA TYR A 176 -14.81 -13.00 11.99
C TYR A 176 -13.44 -12.46 12.47
N TYR A 177 -13.02 -11.27 12.05
CA TYR A 177 -11.73 -10.68 12.44
C TYR A 177 -11.50 -10.64 13.96
N ASN A 178 -12.54 -10.39 14.76
CA ASN A 178 -12.37 -10.36 16.22
C ASN A 178 -11.84 -11.68 16.77
N ALA A 179 -12.24 -12.83 16.20
CA ALA A 179 -11.69 -14.12 16.58
C ALA A 179 -10.22 -14.26 16.16
N LEU A 180 -9.85 -13.73 14.98
CA LEU A 180 -8.45 -13.64 14.56
C LEU A 180 -7.63 -12.78 15.51
N TYR A 181 -8.15 -11.62 15.91
CA TYR A 181 -7.48 -10.69 16.83
C TYR A 181 -7.16 -11.35 18.17
N VAL A 182 -8.11 -12.08 18.77
CA VAL A 182 -7.89 -12.80 20.03
C VAL A 182 -6.69 -13.75 19.92
N MET A 183 -6.53 -14.44 18.79
CA MET A 183 -5.41 -15.38 18.59
C MET A 183 -4.06 -14.69 18.38
N ILE A 184 -4.02 -13.54 17.69
CA ILE A 184 -2.76 -12.81 17.42
C ILE A 184 -2.36 -11.88 18.57
N SER A 185 -3.31 -11.42 19.38
CA SER A 185 -3.07 -10.43 20.44
C SER A 185 -2.03 -10.80 21.50
N PRO A 186 -1.79 -12.09 21.85
CA PRO A 186 -0.73 -12.47 22.78
C PRO A 186 0.69 -12.24 22.25
N PHE A 187 0.85 -12.19 20.92
CA PHE A 187 2.14 -11.96 20.26
C PHE A 187 2.49 -10.47 20.13
N LEU A 188 1.58 -9.58 20.55
CA LEU A 188 1.67 -8.15 20.34
C LEU A 188 1.89 -7.42 21.67
N THR A 189 2.93 -6.58 21.72
CA THR A 189 3.12 -5.61 22.81
C THR A 189 2.01 -4.56 22.80
N GLN A 190 1.79 -3.85 23.91
CA GLN A 190 0.82 -2.74 23.93
C GLN A 190 1.13 -1.69 22.86
N ARG A 191 2.41 -1.33 22.72
CA ARG A 191 2.91 -0.43 21.67
C ARG A 191 2.57 -0.93 20.27
N SER A 192 2.67 -2.23 20.01
CA SER A 192 2.28 -2.82 18.73
C SER A 192 0.78 -2.70 18.50
N LYS A 193 -0.04 -2.90 19.53
CA LYS A 193 -1.51 -2.79 19.46
C LYS A 193 -1.96 -1.37 19.16
N ASP A 194 -1.31 -0.37 19.74
CA ASP A 194 -1.64 1.05 19.54
C ASP A 194 -1.39 1.52 18.09
N LYS A 195 -0.56 0.79 17.33
CA LYS A 195 -0.26 1.05 15.92
C LYS A 195 -1.29 0.42 14.95
N ILE A 196 -2.24 -0.37 15.44
CA ILE A 196 -3.17 -1.13 14.61
C ILE A 196 -4.39 -0.29 14.23
N SER A 197 -4.69 -0.23 12.94
CA SER A 197 -5.98 0.24 12.43
C SER A 197 -6.67 -0.87 11.63
N VAL A 198 -7.98 -1.01 11.80
CA VAL A 198 -8.76 -2.11 11.22
C VAL A 198 -9.89 -1.55 10.37
N ALA A 199 -10.03 -2.07 9.14
CA ALA A 199 -11.06 -1.66 8.20
C ALA A 199 -11.70 -2.85 7.49
N THR A 200 -13.03 -2.84 7.42
CA THR A 200 -13.79 -3.76 6.56
C THR A 200 -13.63 -3.36 5.10
N LYS A 201 -13.98 -4.25 4.16
CA LYS A 201 -13.87 -3.98 2.71
C LYS A 201 -14.43 -2.61 2.29
N ARG A 202 -15.57 -2.24 2.86
CA ARG A 202 -16.24 -0.96 2.56
C ARG A 202 -15.45 0.27 3.07
N LYS A 203 -14.77 0.14 4.21
CA LYS A 203 -14.04 1.22 4.87
C LYS A 203 -12.54 1.24 4.52
N THR A 204 -12.05 0.24 3.79
CA THR A 204 -10.63 0.11 3.43
C THR A 204 -10.05 1.39 2.84
N PRO A 205 -10.65 2.02 1.81
CA PRO A 205 -10.01 3.18 1.21
C PRO A 205 -10.04 4.40 2.14
N GLU A 206 -11.15 4.61 2.87
CA GLU A 206 -11.25 5.68 3.88
C GLU A 206 -10.17 5.54 4.95
N ALA A 207 -9.91 4.31 5.41
CA ALA A 207 -8.87 4.03 6.40
C ALA A 207 -7.47 4.28 5.84
N LEU A 208 -7.21 3.89 4.58
CA LEU A 208 -5.93 4.14 3.90
C LEU A 208 -5.69 5.64 3.72
N PHE A 209 -6.68 6.39 3.22
CA PHE A 209 -6.59 7.83 2.98
C PHE A 209 -6.39 8.68 4.24
N ALA A 210 -6.79 8.14 5.40
CA ALA A 210 -6.46 8.78 6.67
C ALA A 210 -4.94 8.87 6.91
N ALA A 211 -4.17 7.88 6.44
CA ALA A 211 -2.72 7.79 6.65
C ALA A 211 -1.87 8.11 5.41
N ILE A 212 -2.36 7.76 4.22
CA ILE A 212 -1.62 7.75 2.96
C ILE A 212 -2.36 8.66 1.97
N SER A 213 -1.67 9.52 1.24
CA SER A 213 -2.32 10.36 0.22
C SER A 213 -2.84 9.50 -0.96
N PRO A 214 -3.97 9.84 -1.61
CA PRO A 214 -4.60 8.99 -2.63
C PRO A 214 -3.70 8.50 -3.77
N GLU A 215 -2.76 9.31 -4.23
CA GLU A 215 -1.72 9.00 -5.23
C GLU A 215 -0.69 7.96 -4.78
N ASN A 216 -0.51 7.82 -3.47
CA ASN A 216 0.35 6.81 -2.87
C ASN A 216 -0.42 5.54 -2.47
N VAL A 217 -1.72 5.46 -2.78
CA VAL A 217 -2.55 4.27 -2.59
C VAL A 217 -2.82 3.62 -3.95
N PRO A 218 -2.55 2.32 -4.14
CA PRO A 218 -2.86 1.63 -5.38
C PRO A 218 -4.33 1.71 -5.78
N VAL A 219 -4.61 1.73 -7.09
CA VAL A 219 -5.98 1.80 -7.65
C VAL A 219 -6.90 0.70 -7.10
N GLN A 220 -6.38 -0.52 -6.89
CA GLN A 220 -7.16 -1.64 -6.32
C GLN A 220 -7.72 -1.36 -4.91
N TYR A 221 -7.14 -0.40 -4.21
CA TYR A 221 -7.58 0.09 -2.90
C TYR A 221 -8.32 1.43 -2.98
N GLY A 222 -8.71 1.87 -4.18
CA GLY A 222 -9.48 3.08 -4.45
C GLY A 222 -8.65 4.35 -4.66
N GLY A 223 -7.32 4.28 -4.57
CA GLY A 223 -6.44 5.43 -4.81
C GLY A 223 -6.19 5.71 -6.29
N LEU A 224 -5.18 6.54 -6.55
CA LEU A 224 -4.72 6.95 -7.88
C LEU A 224 -3.37 6.34 -8.25
N GLY A 225 -2.78 5.55 -7.34
CA GLY A 225 -1.45 4.98 -7.52
C GLY A 225 -1.39 3.87 -8.56
N LYS A 226 -0.61 4.09 -9.62
CA LYS A 226 -0.27 3.11 -10.67
C LYS A 226 1.24 3.04 -10.94
N ALA A 227 1.67 2.00 -11.66
CA ALA A 227 3.08 1.77 -11.96
C ALA A 227 3.68 2.86 -12.88
N ASN A 228 2.92 3.29 -13.91
CA ASN A 228 3.36 4.27 -14.92
C ASN A 228 2.70 5.63 -14.70
N ASP A 229 3.05 6.31 -13.61
CA ASP A 229 2.47 7.61 -13.21
C ASP A 229 3.43 8.81 -13.42
N GLU A 230 4.40 8.68 -14.32
CA GLU A 230 5.42 9.71 -14.53
C GLU A 230 4.83 11.06 -14.96
N LEU A 231 3.76 11.04 -15.77
CA LEU A 231 3.12 12.24 -16.29
C LEU A 231 2.66 13.19 -15.17
N PHE A 232 1.86 12.67 -14.23
CA PHE A 232 1.29 13.46 -13.15
C PHE A 232 2.27 13.72 -12.02
N ARG A 233 3.20 12.80 -11.76
CA ARG A 233 4.30 13.00 -10.80
C ARG A 233 5.24 14.12 -11.26
N ASN A 234 5.69 14.09 -12.51
CA ASN A 234 6.61 15.09 -13.05
C ASN A 234 5.95 16.48 -13.14
N ALA A 235 4.66 16.53 -13.48
CA ALA A 235 3.89 17.77 -13.49
C ALA A 235 3.53 18.29 -12.09
N LYS A 236 3.75 17.49 -11.02
CA LYS A 236 3.30 17.78 -9.65
C LYS A 236 1.82 18.18 -9.61
N ALA A 237 1.00 17.47 -10.37
CA ALA A 237 -0.41 17.79 -10.52
C ALA A 237 -1.13 17.70 -9.16
N THR A 238 -1.89 18.75 -8.81
CA THR A 238 -2.59 18.82 -7.53
C THR A 238 -3.78 17.88 -7.51
N ILE A 239 -3.92 17.11 -6.44
CA ILE A 239 -5.04 16.20 -6.26
C ILE A 239 -6.16 16.95 -5.57
N THR A 240 -7.34 16.85 -6.15
CA THR A 240 -8.56 17.43 -5.62
C THR A 240 -9.47 16.32 -5.12
N GLU A 241 -10.00 16.49 -3.91
CA GLU A 241 -11.04 15.64 -3.35
C GLU A 241 -12.40 16.36 -3.44
N SER A 242 -13.37 15.68 -4.05
CA SER A 242 -14.75 16.14 -4.17
C SER A 242 -15.71 15.06 -3.68
N CYS A 243 -16.95 15.45 -3.39
CA CYS A 243 -17.99 14.53 -2.97
C CYS A 243 -19.22 14.65 -3.88
N VAL A 244 -19.64 13.54 -4.47
CA VAL A 244 -20.92 13.44 -5.17
C VAL A 244 -21.96 12.88 -4.21
N LYS A 245 -23.07 13.60 -4.01
CA LYS A 245 -24.15 13.18 -3.10
C LYS A 245 -24.91 11.98 -3.67
N ALA A 246 -25.65 11.28 -2.82
CA ALA A 246 -26.59 10.26 -3.26
C ALA A 246 -27.65 10.89 -4.17
N GLY A 247 -27.99 10.24 -5.29
CA GLY A 247 -29.04 10.74 -6.18
C GLY A 247 -28.64 11.98 -7.00
N SER A 248 -27.34 12.27 -7.16
CA SER A 248 -26.85 13.47 -7.85
C SER A 248 -25.65 13.18 -8.76
N MET A 249 -25.28 14.17 -9.56
CA MET A 249 -24.08 14.15 -10.39
C MET A 249 -23.04 15.16 -9.87
N LEU A 250 -21.77 14.86 -10.10
CA LEU A 250 -20.66 15.80 -9.98
C LEU A 250 -20.12 16.06 -11.39
N ILE A 251 -20.00 17.34 -11.75
CA ILE A 251 -19.38 17.77 -12.99
C ILE A 251 -18.09 18.49 -12.63
N ILE A 252 -16.96 17.97 -13.12
CA ILE A 252 -15.66 18.65 -13.03
C ILE A 252 -15.46 19.37 -14.36
N GLU A 253 -15.42 20.69 -14.31
CA GLU A 253 -15.20 21.54 -15.48
C GLU A 253 -13.73 21.96 -15.54
N ILE A 254 -13.09 21.67 -16.68
CA ILE A 254 -11.70 22.05 -16.98
C ILE A 254 -11.74 23.02 -18.16
N GLN A 255 -11.27 24.24 -17.95
CA GLN A 255 -11.13 25.23 -19.01
C GLN A 255 -9.92 24.90 -19.89
N ILE A 256 -10.12 24.96 -21.21
CA ILE A 256 -9.14 24.60 -22.23
C ILE A 256 -8.99 25.76 -23.21
N ASN A 257 -7.75 26.19 -23.47
CA ASN A 257 -7.44 27.19 -24.48
C ASN A 257 -7.18 26.53 -25.85
N GLU A 258 -7.05 27.36 -26.88
CA GLU A 258 -6.67 26.87 -28.21
C GLU A 258 -5.30 26.20 -28.21
N GLY A 259 -5.24 24.94 -28.64
CA GLY A 259 -4.00 24.18 -28.78
C GLY A 259 -3.61 23.37 -27.54
N ASP A 260 -4.29 23.60 -26.40
CA ASP A 260 -4.05 22.91 -25.15
C ASP A 260 -4.32 21.39 -25.28
N GLU A 261 -3.51 20.62 -24.57
CA GLU A 261 -3.71 19.20 -24.32
C GLU A 261 -4.00 18.98 -22.83
N VAL A 262 -5.13 18.33 -22.54
CA VAL A 262 -5.55 18.01 -21.18
C VAL A 262 -5.41 16.53 -20.92
N SER A 263 -4.63 16.18 -19.90
CA SER A 263 -4.58 14.82 -19.36
C SER A 263 -5.19 14.82 -17.97
N TRP A 264 -6.05 13.85 -17.69
CA TRP A 264 -6.69 13.72 -16.38
C TRP A 264 -6.76 12.27 -15.93
N GLU A 265 -6.89 12.11 -14.63
CA GLU A 265 -7.25 10.86 -14.01
C GLU A 265 -8.17 11.09 -12.82
N LEU A 266 -8.97 10.07 -12.51
CA LEU A 266 -9.83 10.11 -11.35
C LEU A 266 -10.08 8.73 -10.77
N SER A 267 -10.33 8.72 -9.46
CA SER A 267 -10.90 7.61 -8.73
C SER A 267 -12.14 8.03 -7.96
N VAL A 268 -13.16 7.18 -7.96
CA VAL A 268 -14.34 7.27 -7.09
C VAL A 268 -14.23 6.23 -5.99
N LEU A 269 -14.76 6.50 -4.81
CA LEU A 269 -14.66 5.53 -3.73
C LEU A 269 -15.74 4.44 -3.88
N GLY A 270 -15.34 3.22 -4.24
CA GLY A 270 -16.21 2.04 -4.32
C GLY A 270 -17.26 2.16 -5.42
N TRP A 271 -16.82 2.45 -6.64
CA TRP A 271 -17.61 2.89 -7.79
C TRP A 271 -18.78 1.94 -8.07
N ASP A 272 -19.95 2.49 -8.23
CA ASP A 272 -21.10 1.90 -8.88
C ASP A 272 -21.83 3.13 -9.43
N VAL A 273 -21.15 3.80 -10.37
CA VAL A 273 -21.50 5.14 -10.90
C VAL A 273 -21.44 5.09 -12.41
N SER A 274 -22.09 6.03 -13.09
CA SER A 274 -21.83 6.25 -14.51
C SER A 274 -20.78 7.35 -14.66
N TYR A 275 -19.82 7.17 -15.56
CA TYR A 275 -18.80 8.16 -15.89
C TYR A 275 -18.78 8.42 -17.39
N GLY A 276 -18.62 9.68 -17.78
CA GLY A 276 -18.38 10.10 -19.15
C GLY A 276 -17.63 11.43 -19.21
N ALA A 277 -17.11 11.77 -20.38
CA ALA A 277 -16.39 13.01 -20.63
C ALA A 277 -16.87 13.66 -21.93
N GLU A 278 -17.12 14.96 -21.90
CA GLU A 278 -17.61 15.73 -23.04
C GLU A 278 -16.85 17.05 -23.14
N PHE A 279 -16.58 17.52 -24.36
CA PHE A 279 -15.96 18.82 -24.61
C PHE A 279 -16.94 19.72 -25.33
N THR A 280 -17.15 20.92 -24.81
CA THR A 280 -18.01 21.95 -25.41
C THR A 280 -17.14 23.14 -25.85
N PRO A 281 -16.98 23.38 -27.16
CA PRO A 281 -16.27 24.55 -27.67
C PRO A 281 -16.97 25.85 -27.23
N SER A 282 -16.20 26.89 -26.91
CA SER A 282 -16.73 28.23 -26.64
C SER A 282 -17.11 28.99 -27.92
N THR A 283 -16.72 28.50 -29.09
CA THR A 283 -17.02 29.11 -30.38
C THR A 283 -18.51 28.98 -30.70
N GLU A 284 -19.11 30.08 -31.16
CA GLU A 284 -20.53 30.14 -31.53
C GLU A 284 -20.86 29.10 -32.62
N GLY A 285 -21.87 28.27 -32.38
CA GLY A 285 -22.25 27.14 -33.26
C GLY A 285 -21.40 25.87 -33.12
N GLY A 286 -20.45 25.82 -32.18
CA GLY A 286 -19.70 24.61 -31.85
C GLY A 286 -20.59 23.49 -31.29
N TYR A 287 -20.38 22.26 -31.74
CA TYR A 287 -21.10 21.09 -31.23
C TYR A 287 -20.32 20.44 -30.08
N THR A 288 -21.04 19.89 -29.09
CA THR A 288 -20.43 19.09 -28.02
C THR A 288 -19.81 17.82 -28.59
N VAL A 289 -18.55 17.59 -28.27
CA VAL A 289 -17.78 16.40 -28.64
C VAL A 289 -17.85 15.40 -27.49
N ILE A 290 -18.32 14.19 -27.73
CA ILE A 290 -18.25 13.11 -26.75
C ILE A 290 -16.81 12.58 -26.74
N VAL A 291 -16.07 12.90 -25.68
CA VAL A 291 -14.68 12.47 -25.48
C VAL A 291 -14.64 11.04 -24.95
N GLU A 292 -15.50 10.73 -23.98
CA GLU A 292 -15.75 9.37 -23.52
C GLU A 292 -17.25 9.16 -23.32
N LYS A 293 -17.79 8.13 -23.98
CA LYS A 293 -19.21 7.79 -23.87
C LYS A 293 -19.56 7.43 -22.42
N PRO A 294 -20.64 8.01 -21.86
CA PRO A 294 -21.10 7.64 -20.52
C PRO A 294 -21.29 6.13 -20.38
N ARG A 295 -20.61 5.53 -19.41
CA ARG A 295 -20.71 4.10 -19.11
C ARG A 295 -20.71 3.85 -17.61
N LYS A 296 -21.34 2.76 -17.19
CA LYS A 296 -21.30 2.32 -15.79
C LYS A 296 -19.92 1.77 -15.46
N ILE A 297 -19.37 2.24 -14.37
CA ILE A 297 -18.12 1.78 -13.78
C ILE A 297 -18.45 0.97 -12.52
N SER A 298 -18.02 -0.29 -12.53
CA SER A 298 -18.23 -1.22 -11.42
C SER A 298 -17.07 -1.16 -10.43
N ALA A 299 -17.36 -1.43 -9.15
CA ALA A 299 -16.34 -1.49 -8.11
C ALA A 299 -15.30 -2.59 -8.39
N GLN A 300 -15.64 -3.57 -9.24
CA GLN A 300 -14.80 -4.72 -9.58
C GLN A 300 -13.90 -4.47 -10.79
N GLU A 301 -14.16 -3.43 -11.59
CA GLU A 301 -13.46 -3.19 -12.87
C GLU A 301 -11.94 -2.96 -12.72
N PHE A 302 -11.53 -2.45 -11.55
CA PHE A 302 -10.13 -2.18 -11.22
C PHE A 302 -9.59 -3.08 -10.10
N GLN A 303 -10.31 -4.16 -9.76
CA GLN A 303 -9.85 -5.19 -8.81
C GLN A 303 -9.10 -6.28 -9.58
N GLY A 304 -7.89 -5.99 -10.06
CA GLY A 304 -6.98 -7.03 -10.58
C GLY A 304 -6.42 -7.91 -9.47
N GLU A 305 -6.07 -9.16 -9.80
CA GLU A 305 -5.36 -10.07 -8.89
C GLU A 305 -3.86 -9.98 -9.16
N GLY A 306 -3.08 -9.61 -8.13
CA GLY A 306 -1.64 -9.86 -8.07
C GLY A 306 -0.78 -9.02 -9.01
N GLU A 307 0.21 -8.33 -8.43
CA GLU A 307 1.07 -7.31 -9.06
C GLU A 307 0.38 -5.96 -9.28
N LEU A 308 1.18 -4.89 -9.28
CA LEU A 308 0.79 -3.48 -9.38
C LEU A 308 0.02 -3.11 -10.68
N VAL A 309 -0.48 -4.09 -11.41
CA VAL A 309 -1.14 -4.03 -12.72
C VAL A 309 -2.62 -4.40 -12.59
N GLY A 310 -3.31 -3.83 -11.60
CA GLY A 310 -4.76 -3.61 -11.76
C GLY A 310 -4.95 -2.48 -12.77
N ASN A 311 -5.94 -2.59 -13.68
CA ASN A 311 -6.30 -1.55 -14.67
C ASN A 311 -6.04 -0.13 -14.14
N ASP A 312 -5.40 0.73 -14.94
CA ASP A 312 -4.81 2.06 -14.61
C ASP A 312 -5.77 3.14 -14.06
N GLY A 313 -6.90 2.76 -13.49
CA GLY A 313 -8.02 3.63 -13.16
C GLY A 313 -8.61 4.24 -14.43
N ILE A 314 -9.29 5.36 -14.28
CA ILE A 314 -9.62 6.22 -15.43
C ILE A 314 -8.45 7.17 -15.62
N CYS A 315 -7.83 7.10 -16.80
CA CYS A 315 -6.73 7.97 -17.22
C CYS A 315 -6.87 8.24 -18.72
N ASN A 316 -7.05 9.50 -19.09
CA ASN A 316 -7.28 9.90 -20.47
C ASN A 316 -6.54 11.19 -20.82
N THR A 317 -6.40 11.42 -22.12
CA THR A 317 -5.87 12.66 -22.70
C THR A 317 -6.80 13.13 -23.81
N PHE A 318 -7.03 14.45 -23.88
CA PHE A 318 -7.84 15.10 -24.90
C PHE A 318 -7.11 16.34 -25.43
N LYS A 319 -7.16 16.55 -26.74
CA LYS A 319 -6.56 17.70 -27.41
C LYS A 319 -7.58 18.35 -28.33
N THR A 320 -7.61 19.68 -28.32
CA THR A 320 -8.52 20.47 -29.14
C THR A 320 -7.79 21.62 -29.83
N LYS A 321 -8.36 22.09 -30.94
CA LYS A 321 -7.91 23.27 -31.68
C LYS A 321 -8.81 24.49 -31.45
N SER A 322 -9.75 24.38 -30.53
CA SER A 322 -10.68 25.45 -30.19
C SER A 322 -10.75 25.57 -28.67
N PRO A 323 -10.85 26.80 -28.12
CA PRO A 323 -11.07 26.98 -26.69
C PRO A 323 -12.45 26.43 -26.30
N GLY A 324 -12.59 25.99 -25.06
CA GLY A 324 -13.83 25.40 -24.55
C GLY A 324 -13.70 24.80 -23.16
N SER A 325 -14.76 24.12 -22.73
CA SER A 325 -14.83 23.41 -21.46
C SER A 325 -14.82 21.90 -21.68
N LEU A 326 -13.91 21.18 -21.02
CA LEU A 326 -14.00 19.73 -20.84
C LEU A 326 -14.76 19.42 -19.54
N LEU A 327 -15.82 18.64 -19.66
CA LEU A 327 -16.73 18.28 -18.59
C LEU A 327 -16.57 16.79 -18.28
N LEU A 328 -16.06 16.48 -17.08
CA LEU A 328 -16.01 15.11 -16.56
C LEU A 328 -17.23 14.90 -15.67
N THR A 329 -18.13 14.01 -16.08
CA THR A 329 -19.39 13.76 -15.38
C THR A 329 -19.32 12.46 -14.60
N ILE A 330 -19.48 12.53 -13.29
CA ILE A 330 -19.66 11.39 -12.39
C ILE A 330 -21.11 11.38 -11.94
N ASP A 331 -21.89 10.45 -12.47
CA ASP A 331 -23.30 10.28 -12.17
C ASP A 331 -23.52 9.20 -11.09
N ASN A 332 -23.93 9.66 -9.90
CA ASN A 332 -24.26 8.85 -8.74
C ASN A 332 -25.79 8.83 -8.48
N SER A 333 -26.61 9.09 -9.51
CA SER A 333 -28.07 9.19 -9.40
C SER A 333 -28.74 7.88 -8.96
N ALA A 334 -28.15 6.74 -9.34
CA ALA A 334 -28.65 5.42 -8.94
C ALA A 334 -28.27 5.02 -7.49
N ALA A 335 -27.34 5.73 -6.85
CA ALA A 335 -26.81 5.32 -5.56
C ALA A 335 -27.52 5.98 -4.38
N LYS A 336 -27.68 5.19 -3.30
CA LYS A 336 -28.29 5.64 -2.03
C LYS A 336 -27.29 6.31 -1.08
N LYS A 337 -26.02 6.43 -1.48
CA LYS A 337 -24.94 6.95 -0.64
C LYS A 337 -24.08 7.91 -1.44
N LYS A 338 -23.52 8.89 -0.74
CA LYS A 338 -22.49 9.77 -1.30
C LYS A 338 -21.25 8.95 -1.68
N LYS A 339 -20.48 9.46 -2.64
CA LYS A 339 -19.17 8.92 -3.01
C LYS A 339 -18.13 10.03 -2.90
N LEU A 340 -16.92 9.66 -2.52
CA LEU A 340 -15.75 10.53 -2.63
C LEU A 340 -15.13 10.33 -4.01
N VAL A 341 -14.64 11.41 -4.59
CA VAL A 341 -14.00 11.46 -5.90
C VAL A 341 -12.65 12.14 -5.72
N HIS A 342 -11.57 11.44 -6.05
CA HIS A 342 -10.21 11.97 -6.12
C HIS A 342 -9.86 12.15 -7.59
N TYR A 343 -9.33 13.29 -7.97
CA TYR A 343 -8.93 13.54 -9.35
C TYR A 343 -7.79 14.53 -9.42
N ARG A 344 -7.07 14.48 -10.54
CA ARG A 344 -6.08 15.50 -10.92
C ARG A 344 -6.03 15.59 -12.43
N TYR A 345 -5.60 16.74 -12.92
CA TYR A 345 -5.44 16.98 -14.34
C TYR A 345 -4.27 17.93 -14.59
N ILE A 346 -3.78 17.92 -15.82
CA ILE A 346 -2.75 18.82 -16.33
C ILE A 346 -3.28 19.39 -17.63
N VAL A 347 -3.07 20.69 -17.84
CA VAL A 347 -3.29 21.38 -19.11
C VAL A 347 -1.93 21.82 -19.62
N ARG A 348 -1.58 21.50 -20.88
CA ARG A 348 -0.27 21.76 -21.49
C ARG A 348 -0.37 22.44 -22.84
#